data_AF-A0RQ29-F1
#
_entry.id   AF-A0RQ29-F1
#
_cell.length_a   1.000
_cell.length_b   1.000
_cell.length_c   1.000
_cell.angle_alpha   90.00
_cell.angle_beta   90.00
_cell.angle_gamma   90.00
#
_symmetry.space_group_name_H-M   'P 1'
#
loop_
_entity.id
_entity.type
_entity.pdbx_description
1 polymer ?
#
loop_
_entity_poly.entity_id
_entity_poly.type
_entity_poly.pdbx_seq_one_letter_code
_entity_poly.pdbx_strand_id
1 'polypeptide(L)'
;MNYNKFSNYFGLVAHYKFPKTIQNLINSWYIKKFNINMEEFKSADKYNSLNELFTRTLNKQRKLEDGFISPSDGICLECKKGDKQTAYSIKNYSYSINELLGKSLKKGELESQFEYINIYLSPKDYHHYHSPCDLDIMSLHYIPGKLFSVAKNWLEKVDNLYCKNERVILKAKLNNEKQIWLVFIGAWNVGKMKFDFEPRINTNIEAKAVYYEYSNLNLKKGDHIGNFELGSTIVMISEKNSIEYNVKADDTLKFGKNIGKIL
;
A
#
# COMPACT_ATOMS: atom_id res chain seq x y z
N MET A 1 19.48 11.07 13.76
CA MET A 1 18.13 11.17 14.35
C MET A 1 17.50 9.78 14.33
N ASN A 2 17.02 9.25 15.45
CA ASN A 2 16.45 7.90 15.50
C ASN A 2 14.98 7.95 15.04
N TYR A 3 14.77 7.94 13.71
CA TYR A 3 13.48 8.18 13.06
C TYR A 3 12.35 7.25 13.55
N ASN A 4 12.69 6.02 13.94
CA ASN A 4 11.73 5.05 14.47
C ASN A 4 11.10 5.50 15.80
N LYS A 5 11.86 6.18 16.69
CA LYS A 5 11.34 6.66 17.98
C LYS A 5 10.29 7.77 17.83
N PHE A 6 10.47 8.66 16.84
CA PHE A 6 9.51 9.72 16.54
C PHE A 6 8.25 9.18 15.87
N SER A 7 8.38 8.19 14.97
CA SER A 7 7.23 7.50 14.36
C SER A 7 6.36 6.82 15.43
N ASN A 8 6.99 6.19 16.42
CA ASN A 8 6.30 5.57 17.55
C ASN A 8 5.54 6.59 18.40
N TYR A 9 6.12 7.76 18.67
CA TYR A 9 5.46 8.81 19.43
C TYR A 9 4.26 9.40 18.67
N PHE A 10 4.42 9.69 17.38
CA PHE A 10 3.30 10.15 16.56
C PHE A 10 2.18 9.12 16.47
N GLY A 11 2.53 7.84 16.31
CA GLY A 11 1.57 6.73 16.35
C GLY A 11 0.80 6.67 17.67
N LEU A 12 1.48 6.81 18.81
CA LEU A 12 0.84 6.85 20.13
C LEU A 12 -0.12 8.04 20.27
N VAL A 13 0.30 9.23 19.84
CA VAL A 13 -0.55 10.43 19.87
C VAL A 13 -1.75 10.29 18.93
N ALA A 14 -1.55 9.71 17.74
CA ALA A 14 -2.62 9.50 16.78
C ALA A 14 -3.69 8.53 17.28
N HIS A 15 -3.33 7.57 18.13
CA HIS A 15 -4.25 6.63 18.77
C HIS A 15 -4.94 7.20 20.02
N TYR A 16 -4.36 8.25 20.62
CA TYR A 16 -4.90 8.85 21.83
C TYR A 16 -6.26 9.48 21.56
N LYS A 17 -7.22 9.20 22.45
CA LYS A 17 -8.58 9.74 22.38
C LYS A 17 -8.67 11.00 23.23
N PHE A 18 -8.44 12.15 22.61
CA PHE A 18 -8.54 13.44 23.30
C PHE A 18 -9.99 13.74 23.71
N PRO A 19 -10.21 14.62 24.70
CA PRO A 19 -11.53 15.19 24.98
C PRO A 19 -12.20 15.71 23.70
N LYS A 20 -13.51 15.54 23.59
CA LYS A 20 -14.23 15.69 22.30
C LYS A 20 -13.98 17.02 21.60
N THR A 21 -13.91 18.12 22.35
CA THR A 21 -13.63 19.47 21.84
C THR A 21 -12.25 19.54 21.19
N ILE A 22 -11.22 19.04 21.86
CA ILE A 22 -9.84 19.00 21.36
C ILE A 22 -9.75 18.07 20.15
N GLN A 23 -10.38 16.89 20.21
CA GLN A 23 -10.36 15.95 19.10
C GLN A 23 -11.02 16.53 17.84
N ASN A 24 -12.15 17.24 17.99
CA ASN A 24 -12.82 17.88 16.86
C ASN A 24 -11.95 18.98 16.22
N LEU A 25 -11.18 19.73 17.02
CA LEU A 25 -10.22 20.71 16.52
C LEU A 25 -9.08 20.03 15.74
N ILE A 26 -8.52 18.94 16.28
CA ILE A 26 -7.47 18.14 15.62
C ILE A 26 -7.97 17.60 14.27
N ASN A 27 -9.17 16.98 14.26
CA ASN A 27 -9.77 16.42 13.05
C ASN A 27 -10.01 17.51 11.99
N SER A 28 -10.58 18.65 12.39
CA SER A 28 -10.87 19.77 11.48
C SER A 28 -9.59 20.36 10.90
N TRP A 29 -8.56 20.54 11.74
CA TRP A 29 -7.25 20.99 11.29
C TRP A 29 -6.64 20.03 10.27
N TYR A 30 -6.69 18.72 10.55
CA TYR A 30 -6.14 17.69 9.67
C TYR A 30 -6.84 17.67 8.30
N ILE A 31 -8.18 17.69 8.30
CA ILE A 31 -9.00 17.75 7.08
C ILE A 31 -8.64 18.97 6.25
N LYS A 32 -8.54 20.15 6.87
CA LYS A 32 -8.19 21.39 6.17
C LYS A 32 -6.76 21.38 5.66
N LYS A 33 -5.81 20.86 6.46
CA LYS A 33 -4.38 20.83 6.11
C LYS A 33 -4.11 19.96 4.89
N PHE A 34 -4.78 18.83 4.77
CA PHE A 34 -4.58 17.87 3.68
C PHE A 34 -5.64 17.95 2.58
N ASN A 35 -6.63 18.84 2.72
CA ASN A 35 -7.74 18.99 1.78
C ASN A 35 -8.49 17.66 1.55
N ILE A 36 -8.90 17.03 2.65
CA ILE A 36 -9.57 15.72 2.62
C ILE A 36 -11.02 15.91 2.19
N ASN A 37 -11.42 15.26 1.09
CA ASN A 37 -12.83 15.18 0.74
C ASN A 37 -13.55 14.21 1.70
N MET A 38 -14.53 14.71 2.45
CA MET A 38 -15.30 13.97 3.45
C MET A 38 -16.66 13.46 2.95
N GLU A 39 -17.03 13.70 1.69
CA GLU A 39 -18.35 13.33 1.13
C GLU A 39 -18.65 11.83 1.22
N GLU A 40 -17.62 10.98 1.06
CA GLU A 40 -17.75 9.51 1.09
C GLU A 40 -17.62 8.91 2.51
N PHE A 41 -17.42 9.75 3.54
CA PHE A 41 -17.02 9.34 4.88
C PHE A 41 -17.95 9.88 5.97
N LYS A 42 -17.80 9.40 7.20
CA LYS A 42 -18.54 9.95 8.35
C LYS A 42 -18.10 11.40 8.58
N SER A 43 -18.97 12.18 9.21
CA SER A 43 -18.60 13.55 9.60
C SER A 43 -17.41 13.55 10.57
N ALA A 44 -16.60 14.59 10.51
CA ALA A 44 -15.33 14.69 11.24
C ALA A 44 -15.49 14.52 12.77
N ASP A 45 -16.63 14.91 13.32
CA ASP A 45 -16.98 14.77 14.74
C ASP A 45 -17.28 13.32 15.15
N LYS A 46 -17.28 12.34 14.24
CA LYS A 46 -17.52 10.92 14.58
C LYS A 46 -16.25 10.14 14.89
N TYR A 47 -15.08 10.69 14.57
CA TYR A 47 -13.79 10.05 14.83
C TYR A 47 -13.27 10.45 16.21
N ASN A 48 -12.92 9.48 17.04
CA ASN A 48 -12.47 9.68 18.42
C ASN A 48 -10.96 9.83 18.56
N SER A 49 -10.22 9.62 17.48
CA SER A 49 -8.77 9.82 17.40
C SER A 49 -8.37 10.20 15.98
N LEU A 50 -7.14 10.70 15.82
CA LEU A 50 -6.61 11.01 14.49
C LEU A 50 -6.42 9.73 13.67
N ASN A 51 -6.05 8.62 14.31
CA ASN A 51 -5.93 7.33 13.65
C ASN A 51 -7.29 6.86 13.09
N GLU A 52 -8.39 7.01 13.85
CA GLU A 52 -9.73 6.66 13.36
C GLU A 52 -10.13 7.50 12.13
N LEU A 53 -9.77 8.79 12.09
CA LEU A 53 -9.98 9.64 10.90
C LEU A 53 -9.08 9.24 9.73
N PHE A 54 -7.83 8.87 10.02
CA PHE A 54 -6.88 8.44 9.01
C PHE A 54 -7.33 7.14 8.33
N THR A 55 -7.73 6.15 9.13
CA THR A 55 -8.27 4.86 8.70
C THR A 55 -9.79 4.92 8.54
N ARG A 56 -10.30 6.07 8.07
CA ARG A 56 -11.75 6.25 7.83
C ARG A 56 -12.25 5.25 6.81
N THR A 57 -13.40 4.65 7.09
CA THR A 57 -14.09 3.72 6.19
C THR A 57 -15.13 4.44 5.34
N LEU A 58 -15.33 3.95 4.13
CA LEU A 58 -16.38 4.45 3.24
C LEU A 58 -17.77 4.23 3.88
N ASN A 59 -18.65 5.23 3.79
CA ASN A 59 -20.04 5.10 4.26
C ASN A 59 -20.83 4.08 3.43
N LYS A 60 -20.50 3.97 2.13
CA LYS A 60 -21.07 3.03 1.18
C LYS A 60 -19.95 2.46 0.33
N GLN A 61 -20.01 1.16 0.05
CA GLN A 61 -19.08 0.55 -0.89
C GLN A 61 -19.19 1.22 -2.27
N ARG A 62 -18.04 1.53 -2.87
CA ARG A 62 -17.98 2.07 -4.23
C ARG A 62 -18.38 0.98 -5.22
N LYS A 63 -18.99 1.40 -6.34
CA LYS A 63 -19.22 0.50 -7.48
C LYS A 63 -17.87 0.12 -8.07
N LEU A 64 -17.63 -1.18 -8.24
CA LEU A 64 -16.44 -1.70 -8.89
C LEU A 64 -16.65 -1.70 -10.40
N GLU A 65 -15.65 -1.23 -11.14
CA GLU A 65 -15.61 -1.33 -12.59
C GLU A 65 -15.12 -2.73 -13.02
N ASP A 66 -15.33 -3.05 -14.30
CA ASP A 66 -14.84 -4.29 -14.90
C ASP A 66 -13.31 -4.26 -15.05
N GLY A 67 -12.71 -5.42 -15.34
CA GLY A 67 -11.27 -5.57 -15.48
C GLY A 67 -10.48 -5.51 -14.16
N PHE A 68 -9.23 -5.05 -14.25
CA PHE A 68 -8.32 -4.93 -13.11
C PHE A 68 -8.48 -3.55 -12.47
N ILE A 69 -8.92 -3.50 -11.23
CA ILE A 69 -9.24 -2.24 -10.54
C ILE A 69 -8.06 -1.75 -9.70
N SER A 70 -8.03 -0.45 -9.40
CA SER A 70 -7.08 0.08 -8.42
C SER A 70 -7.36 -0.50 -7.03
N PRO A 71 -6.34 -1.00 -6.32
CA PRO A 71 -6.52 -1.58 -4.99
C PRO A 71 -6.75 -0.52 -3.90
N SER A 72 -6.42 0.75 -4.16
CA SER A 72 -6.53 1.85 -3.19
C SER A 72 -6.78 3.19 -3.88
N ASP A 73 -7.06 4.23 -3.09
CA ASP A 73 -6.91 5.61 -3.58
C ASP A 73 -5.42 5.97 -3.64
N GLY A 74 -5.04 6.94 -4.48
CA GLY A 74 -3.68 7.46 -4.50
C GLY A 74 -3.29 8.11 -5.82
N ILE A 75 -1.99 8.19 -6.06
CA ILE A 75 -1.38 8.68 -7.30
C ILE A 75 -0.48 7.59 -7.86
N CYS A 76 -0.61 7.32 -9.16
CA CYS A 76 0.33 6.47 -9.89
C CYS A 76 1.68 7.21 -10.02
N LEU A 77 2.70 6.80 -9.26
CA LEU A 77 4.04 7.39 -9.36
C LEU A 77 4.78 6.94 -10.62
N GLU A 78 4.61 5.68 -10.99
CA GLU A 78 5.24 5.07 -12.15
C GLU A 78 4.46 3.79 -12.53
N CYS A 79 4.28 3.54 -13.82
CA CYS A 79 3.61 2.35 -14.35
C CYS A 79 4.25 1.96 -15.68
N LYS A 80 5.05 0.89 -15.67
CA LYS A 80 5.92 0.53 -16.81
C LYS A 80 6.22 -0.97 -16.84
N LYS A 81 6.89 -1.39 -17.91
CA LYS A 81 7.60 -2.67 -17.96
C LYS A 81 8.99 -2.50 -17.33
N GLY A 82 9.36 -3.42 -16.46
CA GLY A 82 10.71 -3.55 -15.92
C GLY A 82 11.47 -4.70 -16.58
N ASP A 83 12.78 -4.72 -16.39
CA ASP A 83 13.66 -5.79 -16.85
C ASP A 83 14.85 -5.94 -15.90
N LYS A 84 15.61 -7.04 -16.04
CA LYS A 84 16.86 -7.28 -15.30
C LYS A 84 16.72 -7.03 -13.80
N GLN A 85 15.61 -7.49 -13.21
CA GLN A 85 15.29 -7.31 -11.80
C GLN A 85 15.31 -5.84 -11.31
N THR A 86 15.02 -4.88 -12.21
CA THR A 86 15.07 -3.44 -11.94
C THR A 86 13.76 -2.77 -12.34
N ALA A 87 13.19 -1.98 -11.42
CA ALA A 87 12.04 -1.12 -11.64
C ALA A 87 12.35 0.32 -11.17
N TYR A 88 11.44 1.26 -11.42
CA TYR A 88 11.61 2.67 -11.06
C TYR A 88 10.53 3.11 -10.08
N SER A 89 10.92 3.69 -8.95
CA SER A 89 9.98 4.24 -7.96
C SER A 89 9.26 5.45 -8.54
N ILE A 90 10.05 6.29 -9.21
CA ILE A 90 9.71 7.44 -10.04
C ILE A 90 10.75 7.53 -11.17
N LYS A 91 10.49 8.36 -12.18
CA LYS A 91 11.42 8.58 -13.30
C LYS A 91 12.86 8.81 -12.83
N ASN A 92 13.79 8.00 -13.32
CA ASN A 92 15.23 8.01 -13.04
C ASN A 92 15.68 7.47 -11.68
N TYR A 93 14.77 7.07 -10.79
CA TYR A 93 15.13 6.53 -9.47
C TYR A 93 14.68 5.07 -9.38
N SER A 94 15.64 4.15 -9.44
CA SER A 94 15.37 2.72 -9.52
C SER A 94 15.31 2.02 -8.17
N TYR A 95 14.69 0.84 -8.16
CA TYR A 95 14.83 -0.13 -7.07
C TYR A 95 14.99 -1.56 -7.59
N SER A 96 15.67 -2.39 -6.80
CA SER A 96 15.92 -3.81 -7.08
C SER A 96 14.70 -4.67 -6.70
N ILE A 97 14.20 -5.45 -7.66
CA ILE A 97 13.10 -6.40 -7.45
C ILE A 97 13.51 -7.53 -6.52
N ASN A 98 14.73 -8.05 -6.69
CA ASN A 98 15.26 -9.10 -5.83
C ASN A 98 15.36 -8.63 -4.37
N GLU A 99 15.86 -7.42 -4.13
CA GLU A 99 15.90 -6.85 -2.78
C GLU A 99 14.50 -6.56 -2.23
N LEU A 100 13.60 -6.04 -3.07
CA LEU A 100 12.24 -5.72 -2.66
C LEU A 100 11.48 -6.98 -2.22
N LEU A 101 11.52 -8.05 -3.01
CA LEU A 101 10.70 -9.24 -2.78
C LEU A 101 11.37 -10.28 -1.86
N GLY A 102 12.70 -10.33 -1.82
CA GLY A 102 13.44 -11.27 -0.99
C GLY A 102 12.96 -12.72 -1.18
N LYS A 103 12.63 -13.40 -0.07
CA LYS A 103 12.13 -14.80 -0.11
C LYS A 103 10.82 -15.00 -0.88
N SER A 104 10.07 -13.95 -1.17
CA SER A 104 8.86 -14.05 -1.99
C SER A 104 9.16 -14.24 -3.48
N LEU A 105 10.40 -14.04 -3.90
CA LEU A 105 10.87 -14.26 -5.27
C LEU A 105 11.63 -15.59 -5.34
N LYS A 106 11.09 -16.56 -6.06
CA LYS A 106 11.75 -17.84 -6.30
C LYS A 106 12.69 -17.70 -7.51
N LYS A 107 13.70 -18.58 -7.57
CA LYS A 107 14.60 -18.67 -8.72
C LYS A 107 13.79 -18.92 -10.00
N GLY A 108 14.13 -18.22 -11.09
CA GLY A 108 13.39 -18.26 -12.35
C GLY A 108 12.26 -17.23 -12.46
N GLU A 109 11.77 -16.67 -11.34
CA GLU A 109 10.68 -15.69 -11.37
C GLU A 109 11.23 -14.28 -11.65
N LEU A 110 10.53 -13.55 -12.51
CA LEU A 110 10.86 -12.16 -12.90
C LEU A 110 12.29 -11.98 -13.47
N GLU A 111 12.95 -13.05 -13.94
CA GLU A 111 14.28 -12.97 -14.56
C GLU A 111 14.24 -12.25 -15.93
N SER A 112 13.09 -12.27 -16.58
CA SER A 112 12.84 -11.58 -17.85
C SER A 112 12.13 -10.23 -17.63
N GLN A 113 11.40 -9.75 -18.63
CA GLN A 113 10.56 -8.56 -18.45
C GLN A 113 9.42 -8.86 -17.47
N PHE A 114 8.94 -7.82 -16.81
CA PHE A 114 7.78 -7.86 -15.92
C PHE A 114 7.04 -6.53 -16.00
N GLU A 115 5.85 -6.47 -15.42
CA GLU A 115 4.99 -5.28 -15.40
C GLU A 115 4.86 -4.78 -13.97
N TYR A 116 4.90 -3.46 -13.75
CA TYR A 116 4.73 -2.91 -12.41
C TYR A 116 4.01 -1.56 -12.40
N ILE A 117 3.37 -1.28 -11.28
CA ILE A 117 2.77 0.03 -10.94
C ILE A 117 3.04 0.38 -9.48
N ASN A 118 3.37 1.64 -9.23
CA ASN A 118 3.62 2.19 -7.91
C ASN A 118 2.52 3.20 -7.55
N ILE A 119 1.79 2.93 -6.48
CA ILE A 119 0.65 3.75 -6.04
C ILE A 119 1.04 4.40 -4.71
N TYR A 120 1.16 5.73 -4.71
CA TYR A 120 1.40 6.50 -3.50
C TYR A 120 0.09 6.96 -2.88
N LEU A 121 -0.09 6.69 -1.59
CA LEU A 121 -1.22 7.14 -0.80
C LEU A 121 -0.79 8.34 0.04
N SER A 122 -1.25 9.51 -0.36
CA SER A 122 -1.06 10.75 0.38
C SER A 122 -2.04 10.84 1.56
N PRO A 123 -1.78 11.68 2.57
CA PRO A 123 -2.61 11.73 3.79
C PRO A 123 -4.11 12.02 3.60
N LYS A 124 -4.51 12.53 2.42
CA LYS A 124 -5.92 12.79 2.07
C LYS A 124 -6.65 11.59 1.49
N ASP A 125 -5.94 10.53 1.15
CA ASP A 125 -6.48 9.40 0.41
C ASP A 125 -7.15 8.39 1.36
N TYR A 126 -7.96 7.50 0.80
CA TYR A 126 -8.50 6.35 1.52
C TYR A 126 -7.40 5.29 1.71
N HIS A 127 -7.01 5.03 2.96
CA HIS A 127 -5.83 4.21 3.29
C HIS A 127 -6.11 2.72 3.52
N HIS A 128 -7.27 2.24 3.09
CA HIS A 128 -7.52 0.81 2.99
C HIS A 128 -7.14 0.31 1.60
N TYR A 129 -6.81 -0.96 1.52
CA TYR A 129 -6.46 -1.62 0.29
C TYR A 129 -7.27 -2.90 0.11
N HIS A 130 -7.58 -3.15 -1.15
CA HIS A 130 -8.52 -4.17 -1.58
C HIS A 130 -7.90 -5.03 -2.68
N SER A 131 -8.49 -6.19 -2.89
CA SER A 131 -8.08 -7.08 -3.98
C SER A 131 -8.42 -6.43 -5.34
N PRO A 132 -7.43 -6.18 -6.21
CA PRO A 132 -7.65 -5.53 -7.51
C PRO A 132 -8.36 -6.43 -8.54
N CYS A 133 -8.39 -7.73 -8.27
CA CYS A 133 -9.09 -8.76 -9.04
C CYS A 133 -9.30 -9.99 -8.15
N ASP A 134 -9.79 -11.09 -8.71
CA ASP A 134 -9.76 -12.38 -8.01
C ASP A 134 -8.30 -12.83 -7.89
N LEU A 135 -7.89 -13.21 -6.67
CA LEU A 135 -6.52 -13.58 -6.33
C LEU A 135 -6.51 -14.84 -5.47
N ASP A 136 -5.66 -15.81 -5.85
CA ASP A 136 -5.32 -16.92 -4.98
C ASP A 136 -4.00 -16.58 -4.26
N ILE A 137 -4.10 -16.23 -2.98
CA ILE A 137 -2.95 -15.84 -2.16
C ILE A 137 -2.10 -17.07 -1.86
N MET A 138 -0.85 -17.05 -2.29
CA MET A 138 0.12 -18.13 -2.12
C MET A 138 0.97 -17.94 -0.86
N SER A 139 1.41 -16.71 -0.61
CA SER A 139 2.21 -16.40 0.57
C SER A 139 2.13 -14.94 1.00
N LEU A 140 2.48 -14.71 2.26
CA LEU A 140 2.71 -13.40 2.86
C LEU A 140 4.12 -13.38 3.45
N HIS A 141 4.90 -12.35 3.13
CA HIS A 141 6.24 -12.14 3.66
C HIS A 141 6.35 -10.75 4.28
N TYR A 142 6.57 -10.69 5.58
CA TYR A 142 6.90 -9.45 6.27
C TYR A 142 8.42 -9.30 6.38
N ILE A 143 8.91 -8.12 5.99
CA ILE A 143 10.31 -7.75 6.06
C ILE A 143 10.42 -6.47 6.92
N PRO A 144 11.10 -6.53 8.09
CA PRO A 144 11.34 -5.35 8.91
C PRO A 144 12.29 -4.39 8.17
N GLY A 145 12.17 -3.10 8.44
CA GLY A 145 13.00 -2.10 7.78
C GLY A 145 12.95 -0.73 8.44
N LYS A 146 13.46 0.27 7.73
CA LYS A 146 13.32 1.68 8.10
C LYS A 146 11.92 2.17 7.77
N LEU A 147 11.62 3.41 8.16
CA LEU A 147 10.36 4.08 7.83
C LEU A 147 10.67 5.44 7.22
N PHE A 148 11.41 5.46 6.11
CA PHE A 148 11.61 6.69 5.35
C PHE A 148 10.28 7.15 4.75
N SER A 149 10.07 8.45 4.60
CA SER A 149 8.90 8.96 3.88
C SER A 149 8.93 8.49 2.43
N VAL A 150 7.81 8.01 1.90
CA VAL A 150 7.69 7.55 0.51
C VAL A 150 7.20 8.66 -0.43
N ALA A 151 7.20 9.91 0.03
CA ALA A 151 6.90 11.05 -0.82
C ALA A 151 7.97 11.25 -1.90
N LYS A 152 7.59 11.83 -3.04
CA LYS A 152 8.45 12.00 -4.23
C LYS A 152 9.83 12.59 -3.92
N ASN A 153 9.88 13.66 -3.12
CA ASN A 153 11.13 14.31 -2.72
C ASN A 153 12.09 13.43 -1.89
N TRP A 154 11.60 12.37 -1.25
CA TRP A 154 12.41 11.38 -0.55
C TRP A 154 12.86 10.26 -1.47
N LEU A 155 12.01 9.85 -2.41
CA LEU A 155 12.38 8.89 -3.47
C LEU A 155 13.55 9.40 -4.32
N GLU A 156 13.65 10.72 -4.51
CA GLU A 156 14.77 11.37 -5.21
C GLU A 156 16.08 11.40 -4.40
N LYS A 157 16.02 11.20 -3.08
CA LYS A 157 17.16 11.39 -2.16
C LYS A 157 17.71 10.11 -1.57
N VAL A 158 16.89 9.05 -1.56
CA VAL A 158 17.23 7.78 -0.92
C VAL A 158 17.13 6.68 -1.95
N ASP A 159 18.29 6.23 -2.42
CA ASP A 159 18.36 5.10 -3.34
C ASP A 159 17.72 3.85 -2.74
N ASN A 160 17.06 3.03 -3.55
CA ASN A 160 16.43 1.78 -3.09
C ASN A 160 15.47 1.99 -1.89
N LEU A 161 14.81 3.15 -1.77
CA LEU A 161 13.98 3.49 -0.60
C LEU A 161 12.96 2.41 -0.27
N TYR A 162 12.25 1.89 -1.28
CA TYR A 162 11.28 0.81 -1.11
C TYR A 162 11.88 -0.45 -0.49
N CYS A 163 13.10 -0.82 -0.87
CA CYS A 163 13.81 -1.99 -0.32
C CYS A 163 14.30 -1.76 1.12
N LYS A 164 14.57 -0.50 1.49
CA LYS A 164 15.01 -0.10 2.84
C LYS A 164 13.85 -0.03 3.83
N ASN A 165 12.64 0.26 3.35
CA ASN A 165 11.49 0.39 4.22
C ASN A 165 10.92 -0.95 4.68
N GLU A 166 10.33 -0.92 5.88
CA GLU A 166 9.49 -1.99 6.39
C GLU A 166 8.34 -2.24 5.42
N ARG A 167 8.08 -3.51 5.12
CA ARG A 167 7.09 -3.89 4.10
C ARG A 167 6.50 -5.26 4.33
N VAL A 168 5.32 -5.47 3.76
CA VAL A 168 4.66 -6.77 3.65
C VAL A 168 4.41 -7.07 2.18
N ILE A 169 4.71 -8.28 1.75
CA ILE A 169 4.57 -8.73 0.37
C ILE A 169 3.54 -9.86 0.35
N LEU A 170 2.48 -9.67 -0.41
CA LEU A 170 1.60 -10.76 -0.81
C LEU A 170 2.05 -11.28 -2.16
N LYS A 171 2.25 -12.58 -2.26
CA LYS A 171 2.40 -13.27 -3.55
C LYS A 171 1.10 -13.99 -3.84
N ALA A 172 0.56 -13.78 -5.02
CA ALA A 172 -0.71 -14.35 -5.43
C ALA A 172 -0.65 -14.82 -6.88
N LYS A 173 -1.59 -15.69 -7.22
CA LYS A 173 -1.87 -16.14 -8.57
C LYS A 173 -3.12 -15.44 -9.10
N LEU A 174 -3.06 -15.00 -10.34
CA LEU A 174 -4.15 -14.42 -11.11
C LEU A 174 -4.97 -15.55 -11.77
N ASN A 175 -6.19 -15.23 -12.21
CA ASN A 175 -7.05 -16.17 -12.95
C ASN A 175 -6.44 -16.69 -14.27
N ASN A 176 -5.45 -16.00 -14.83
CA ASN A 176 -4.71 -16.44 -16.04
C ASN A 176 -3.47 -17.27 -15.68
N GLU A 177 -3.41 -17.80 -14.46
CA GLU A 177 -2.33 -18.62 -13.91
C GLU A 177 -1.00 -17.89 -13.64
N LYS A 178 -0.91 -16.61 -14.02
CA LYS A 178 0.30 -15.80 -13.78
C LYS A 178 0.38 -15.28 -12.36
N GLN A 179 1.59 -14.93 -11.96
CA GLN A 179 1.86 -14.43 -10.63
C GLN A 179 1.86 -12.91 -10.55
N ILE A 180 1.37 -12.41 -9.42
CA ILE A 180 1.41 -11.01 -9.01
C ILE A 180 1.92 -10.91 -7.57
N TRP A 181 2.69 -9.86 -7.31
CA TRP A 181 3.14 -9.47 -5.99
C TRP A 181 2.53 -8.11 -5.64
N LEU A 182 1.87 -8.02 -4.49
CA LEU A 182 1.41 -6.77 -3.91
C LEU A 182 2.32 -6.45 -2.71
N VAL A 183 3.09 -5.38 -2.82
CA VAL A 183 4.05 -4.95 -1.80
C VAL A 183 3.54 -3.71 -1.11
N PHE A 184 3.17 -3.86 0.16
CA PHE A 184 2.70 -2.81 1.05
C PHE A 184 3.90 -2.23 1.79
N ILE A 185 4.20 -0.96 1.56
CA ILE A 185 5.42 -0.31 2.06
C ILE A 185 5.02 0.71 3.12
N GLY A 186 5.51 0.49 4.34
CA GLY A 186 5.40 1.45 5.43
C GLY A 186 6.28 2.67 5.18
N ALA A 187 5.96 3.79 5.80
CA ALA A 187 6.68 5.04 5.65
C ALA A 187 6.79 5.79 6.98
N TRP A 188 7.38 6.99 6.94
CA TRP A 188 7.48 7.82 8.13
C TRP A 188 6.09 8.19 8.68
N ASN A 189 5.92 8.06 9.99
CA ASN A 189 4.69 8.26 10.74
C ASN A 189 3.63 7.19 10.49
N VAL A 190 3.89 6.17 9.66
CA VAL A 190 3.01 5.01 9.55
C VAL A 190 2.91 4.33 10.90
N GLY A 191 1.67 4.09 11.36
CA GLY A 191 1.38 3.16 12.43
C GLY A 191 1.70 1.74 11.98
N LYS A 192 0.69 0.88 11.88
CA LYS A 192 0.84 -0.50 11.42
C LYS A 192 0.27 -0.73 10.02
N MET A 193 0.78 -1.74 9.34
CA MET A 193 0.09 -2.39 8.23
C MET A 193 -0.75 -3.54 8.80
N LYS A 194 -2.06 -3.52 8.56
CA LYS A 194 -2.99 -4.54 9.04
C LYS A 194 -3.51 -5.38 7.90
N PHE A 195 -3.56 -6.70 8.08
CA PHE A 195 -4.08 -7.66 7.11
C PHE A 195 -5.21 -8.46 7.75
N ASP A 196 -6.40 -8.39 7.17
CA ASP A 196 -7.62 -8.95 7.76
C ASP A 196 -7.53 -10.46 7.96
N PHE A 197 -6.97 -11.16 6.97
CA PHE A 197 -6.79 -12.61 7.01
C PHE A 197 -5.56 -13.06 7.81
N GLU A 198 -4.66 -12.14 8.17
CA GLU A 198 -3.43 -12.45 8.89
C GLU A 198 -3.17 -11.47 10.04
N PRO A 199 -3.97 -11.55 11.13
CA PRO A 199 -3.84 -10.63 12.27
C PRO A 199 -2.54 -10.81 13.06
N ARG A 200 -1.75 -11.86 12.78
CA ARG A 200 -0.42 -12.06 13.39
C ARG A 200 0.62 -11.09 12.85
N ILE A 201 0.37 -10.45 11.70
CA ILE A 201 1.26 -9.40 11.19
C ILE A 201 1.17 -8.17 12.08
N ASN A 202 2.28 -7.91 12.76
CA ASN A 202 2.46 -6.75 13.61
C ASN A 202 3.71 -6.01 13.14
N THR A 203 3.50 -4.89 12.46
CA THR A 203 4.57 -4.05 11.91
C THR A 203 4.88 -2.88 12.85
N ASN A 204 5.91 -2.11 12.53
CA ASN A 204 6.42 -1.00 13.34
C ASN A 204 6.84 -1.44 14.75
N ILE A 205 7.39 -2.65 14.84
CA ILE A 205 8.03 -3.22 16.02
C ILE A 205 9.39 -3.79 15.61
N GLU A 206 10.34 -3.84 16.54
CA GLU A 206 11.58 -4.60 16.32
C GLU A 206 11.25 -6.09 16.27
N ALA A 207 10.99 -6.59 15.06
CA ALA A 207 10.62 -7.97 14.79
C ALA A 207 11.57 -8.59 13.77
N LYS A 208 11.60 -9.92 13.76
CA LYS A 208 12.25 -10.69 12.70
C LYS A 208 11.31 -10.78 11.49
N ALA A 209 11.88 -10.96 10.30
CA ALA A 209 11.10 -11.28 9.12
C ALA A 209 10.28 -12.56 9.36
N VAL A 210 9.03 -12.58 8.89
CA VAL A 210 8.14 -13.75 8.97
C VAL A 210 7.56 -14.06 7.60
N TYR A 211 7.36 -15.35 7.33
CA TYR A 211 6.87 -15.85 6.05
C TYR A 211 5.79 -16.89 6.32
N TYR A 212 4.62 -16.71 5.69
CA TYR A 212 3.48 -17.59 5.77
C TYR A 212 3.11 -18.08 4.38
N GLU A 213 2.79 -19.36 4.27
CA GLU A 213 2.25 -19.97 3.05
C GLU A 213 0.78 -20.31 3.25
N TYR A 214 0.02 -20.17 2.17
CA TYR A 214 -1.40 -20.46 2.15
C TYR A 214 -1.70 -21.41 0.99
N SER A 215 -2.55 -22.40 1.25
CA SER A 215 -2.98 -23.37 0.22
C SER A 215 -4.36 -23.07 -0.34
N ASN A 216 -5.23 -22.39 0.42
CA ASN A 216 -6.64 -22.17 0.08
C ASN A 216 -7.12 -20.79 0.56
N LEU A 217 -6.39 -19.73 0.24
CA LEU A 217 -6.78 -18.36 0.57
C LEU A 217 -7.10 -17.59 -0.70
N ASN A 218 -8.40 -17.50 -1.02
CA ASN A 218 -8.88 -16.82 -2.23
C ASN A 218 -9.55 -15.51 -1.85
N LEU A 219 -9.18 -14.44 -2.54
CA LEU A 219 -9.82 -13.13 -2.42
C LEU A 219 -10.56 -12.82 -3.72
N LYS A 220 -11.77 -12.28 -3.59
CA LYS A 220 -12.55 -11.78 -4.73
C LYS A 220 -12.23 -10.34 -5.04
N LYS A 221 -12.42 -9.93 -6.30
CA LYS A 221 -12.28 -8.53 -6.71
C LYS A 221 -13.07 -7.61 -5.78
N GLY A 222 -12.37 -6.65 -5.17
CA GLY A 222 -12.92 -5.67 -4.24
C GLY A 222 -12.94 -6.11 -2.78
N ASP A 223 -12.60 -7.37 -2.47
CA ASP A 223 -12.46 -7.83 -1.08
C ASP A 223 -11.47 -6.93 -0.34
N HIS A 224 -11.83 -6.59 0.89
CA HIS A 224 -10.97 -5.79 1.75
C HIS A 224 -9.81 -6.67 2.24
N ILE A 225 -8.58 -6.23 1.97
CA ILE A 225 -7.37 -6.94 2.39
C ILE A 225 -6.90 -6.41 3.74
N GLY A 226 -6.99 -5.10 3.94
CA GLY A 226 -6.39 -4.45 5.08
C GLY A 226 -6.26 -2.94 4.94
N ASN A 227 -5.47 -2.33 5.82
CA ASN A 227 -5.23 -0.89 5.80
C ASN A 227 -3.84 -0.51 6.32
N PHE A 228 -3.44 0.72 5.99
CA PHE A 228 -2.32 1.41 6.61
C PHE A 228 -2.82 2.31 7.73
N GLU A 229 -2.12 2.35 8.86
CA GLU A 229 -2.41 3.27 9.96
C GLU A 229 -1.52 4.52 9.96
N LEU A 230 -1.18 5.04 8.78
CA LEU A 230 -0.58 6.35 8.40
C LEU A 230 0.15 6.18 7.04
N GLY A 231 0.47 7.24 6.28
CA GLY A 231 0.65 7.22 4.78
C GLY A 231 1.65 6.22 4.16
N SER A 232 1.42 5.79 2.91
CA SER A 232 2.04 4.55 2.42
C SER A 232 2.18 4.46 0.89
N THR A 233 2.83 3.40 0.43
CA THR A 233 2.91 3.04 -0.99
C THR A 233 2.50 1.58 -1.19
N ILE A 234 1.79 1.29 -2.26
CA ILE A 234 1.55 -0.06 -2.77
C ILE A 234 2.30 -0.20 -4.09
N VAL A 235 3.20 -1.18 -4.17
CA VAL A 235 3.86 -1.58 -5.42
C VAL A 235 3.24 -2.88 -5.88
N MET A 236 2.68 -2.92 -7.08
CA MET A 236 2.24 -4.17 -7.71
C MET A 236 3.21 -4.55 -8.81
N ILE A 237 3.64 -5.81 -8.82
CA ILE A 237 4.55 -6.37 -9.82
C ILE A 237 3.89 -7.65 -10.34
N SER A 238 3.86 -7.86 -11.65
CA SER A 238 3.32 -9.07 -12.27
C SER A 238 4.25 -9.59 -13.33
N GLU A 239 4.15 -10.88 -13.63
CA GLU A 239 4.87 -11.48 -14.75
C GLU A 239 4.53 -10.76 -16.07
N LYS A 240 5.42 -10.83 -17.06
CA LYS A 240 5.18 -10.24 -18.38
C LYS A 240 3.85 -10.70 -18.97
N ASN A 241 3.12 -9.79 -19.64
CA ASN A 241 1.85 -10.08 -20.28
C ASN A 241 0.83 -10.66 -19.27
N SER A 242 0.81 -10.12 -18.04
CA SER A 242 -0.22 -10.46 -17.06
C SER A 242 -1.29 -9.39 -17.04
N ILE A 243 -0.86 -8.12 -17.07
CA ILE A 243 -1.74 -6.97 -16.91
C ILE A 243 -1.34 -5.90 -17.91
N GLU A 244 -2.28 -5.52 -18.77
CA GLU A 244 -2.18 -4.34 -19.61
C GLU A 244 -2.77 -3.15 -18.85
N TYR A 245 -1.89 -2.32 -18.26
CA TYR A 245 -2.30 -1.10 -17.57
C TYR A 245 -2.75 -0.03 -18.57
N ASN A 246 -3.82 0.70 -18.24
CA ASN A 246 -4.35 1.84 -19.02
C ASN A 246 -4.18 3.19 -18.32
N VAL A 247 -3.28 3.24 -17.33
CA VAL A 247 -2.91 4.44 -16.56
C VAL A 247 -1.46 4.83 -16.83
N LYS A 248 -1.12 6.08 -16.49
CA LYS A 248 0.25 6.62 -16.61
C LYS A 248 0.68 7.31 -15.32
N ALA A 249 1.97 7.64 -15.26
CA ALA A 249 2.51 8.44 -14.16
C ALA A 249 1.72 9.74 -13.95
N ASP A 250 1.59 10.13 -12.69
CA ASP A 250 0.82 11.27 -12.17
C ASP A 250 -0.73 11.15 -12.29
N ASP A 251 -1.27 10.05 -12.82
CA ASP A 251 -2.72 9.81 -12.79
C ASP A 251 -3.22 9.62 -11.33
N THR A 252 -4.37 10.22 -11.03
CA THR A 252 -5.07 9.98 -9.77
C THR A 252 -5.84 8.68 -9.84
N LEU A 253 -5.64 7.81 -8.86
CA LEU A 253 -6.29 6.51 -8.76
C LEU A 253 -7.33 6.53 -7.63
N LYS A 254 -8.41 5.79 -7.85
CA LYS A 254 -9.51 5.60 -6.89
C LYS A 254 -9.79 4.12 -6.78
N PHE A 255 -9.89 3.60 -5.56
CA PHE A 255 -10.34 2.23 -5.32
C PHE A 255 -11.66 1.97 -6.05
N GLY A 256 -11.70 0.86 -6.80
CA GLY A 256 -12.85 0.42 -7.59
C GLY A 256 -12.84 0.87 -9.06
N LYS A 257 -11.95 1.79 -9.44
CA LYS A 257 -11.79 2.23 -10.83
C LYS A 257 -10.88 1.29 -11.61
N ASN A 258 -11.21 1.04 -12.88
CA ASN A 258 -10.38 0.26 -13.77
C ASN A 258 -9.03 0.97 -14.00
N ILE A 259 -7.94 0.22 -13.86
CA ILE A 259 -6.58 0.68 -14.17
C ILE A 259 -5.86 -0.26 -15.16
N GLY A 260 -6.58 -1.25 -15.71
CA GLY A 260 -6.03 -2.18 -16.68
C GLY A 260 -6.91 -3.39 -16.96
N LYS A 261 -6.36 -4.31 -17.75
CA LYS A 261 -6.98 -5.57 -18.15
C LYS A 261 -6.03 -6.72 -17.85
N ILE A 262 -6.56 -7.82 -17.30
CA ILE A 262 -5.84 -9.09 -17.17
C ILE A 262 -5.82 -9.76 -18.55
N LEU A 263 -4.62 -10.17 -19.00
CA LEU A 263 -4.38 -10.74 -20.33
C LEU A 263 -4.56 -12.26 -20.38
#